data_AF-A0A652YI81-F1
#
_entry.id   AF-A0A652YI81-F1
#
_cell.length_a   1.000
_cell.length_b   1.000
_cell.length_c   1.000
_cell.angle_alpha   90.00
_cell.angle_beta   90.00
_cell.angle_gamma   90.00
#
_symmetry.space_group_name_H-M   'P 1'
#
loop_
_entity.id
_entity.type
_entity.pdbx_description
1 polymer ?
#
loop_
_entity_poly.entity_id
_entity_poly.type
_entity_poly.pdbx_seq_one_letter_code
_entity_poly.pdbx_strand_id
1 'polypeptide(L)'
;MTVQEQVRSAAVLPLHYRMSESHRDALIESAREFYERTDPHAETDSLASNVTFDDGDLIWHVGGGRDILFTVVEVYGSHVVRAMENRSQGWVMVSDQLVVPEDRSHVAHAIWQLILSLTD
;
A
#
# COMPACT_ATOMS: atom_id res chain seq x y z
N MET A 1 10.93 -40.48 20.11
CA MET A 1 9.80 -40.03 19.27
C MET A 1 9.64 -38.55 19.55
N THR A 2 10.33 -37.72 18.77
CA THR A 2 10.52 -36.29 19.03
C THR A 2 9.33 -35.49 18.53
N VAL A 3 8.95 -34.46 19.29
CA VAL A 3 7.82 -33.53 19.08
C VAL A 3 8.07 -32.60 17.86
N GLN A 4 8.83 -33.04 16.86
CA GLN A 4 9.39 -32.20 15.79
C GLN A 4 8.58 -32.20 14.48
N GLU A 5 7.44 -32.89 14.38
CA GLU A 5 6.75 -33.10 13.10
C GLU A 5 5.27 -32.68 13.03
N GLN A 6 4.77 -31.87 13.98
CA GLN A 6 3.32 -31.55 14.02
C GLN A 6 2.94 -30.07 14.06
N VAL A 7 3.82 -29.14 13.70
CA VAL A 7 3.39 -27.79 13.27
C VAL A 7 3.49 -27.71 11.75
N ARG A 8 2.69 -28.54 11.09
CA ARG A 8 2.32 -28.35 9.69
C ARG A 8 1.68 -26.97 9.59
N SER A 9 2.40 -26.04 8.96
CA SER A 9 1.90 -24.91 8.18
C SER A 9 0.42 -24.57 8.46
N ALA A 10 0.16 -23.99 9.63
CA ALA A 10 -0.95 -23.07 9.73
C ALA A 10 -0.52 -21.93 8.81
N ALA A 11 -1.19 -21.79 7.66
CA ALA A 11 -1.09 -20.55 6.90
C ALA A 11 -1.50 -19.46 7.88
N VAL A 12 -0.51 -18.77 8.46
CA VAL A 12 -0.74 -17.55 9.23
C VAL A 12 -1.31 -16.61 8.19
N LEU A 13 -2.63 -16.51 8.16
CA LEU A 13 -3.30 -15.48 7.38
C LEU A 13 -2.71 -14.16 7.92
N PRO A 14 -2.07 -13.35 7.05
CA PRO A 14 -1.48 -12.12 7.51
C PRO A 14 -2.54 -11.31 8.25
N LEU A 15 -2.24 -10.86 9.47
CA LEU A 15 -3.14 -9.97 10.19
C LEU A 15 -3.28 -8.69 9.36
N HIS A 16 -4.50 -8.43 8.90
CA HIS A 16 -4.84 -7.26 8.12
C HIS A 16 -5.04 -6.06 9.05
N TYR A 17 -4.28 -5.00 8.80
CA TYR A 17 -4.40 -3.73 9.50
C TYR A 17 -5.14 -2.76 8.59
N ARG A 18 -6.39 -2.47 8.94
CA ARG A 18 -7.23 -1.57 8.16
C ARG A 18 -6.62 -0.17 8.14
N MET A 19 -6.42 0.35 6.94
CA MET A 19 -6.16 1.77 6.74
C MET A 19 -7.46 2.56 6.98
N SER A 20 -7.37 3.88 6.85
CA SER A 20 -8.48 4.80 7.09
C SER A 20 -8.32 6.02 6.20
N GLU A 21 -9.32 6.89 6.19
CA GLU A 21 -9.28 8.17 5.49
C GLU A 21 -8.05 9.01 5.86
N SER A 22 -7.58 8.96 7.12
CA SER A 22 -6.37 9.69 7.53
C SER A 22 -5.09 9.19 6.85
N HIS A 23 -5.04 7.91 6.43
CA HIS A 23 -3.92 7.38 5.65
C HIS A 23 -3.99 7.88 4.20
N ARG A 24 -5.19 7.94 3.62
CA ARG A 24 -5.43 8.52 2.29
C ARG A 24 -5.03 9.99 2.27
N ASP A 25 -5.47 10.78 3.25
CA ASP A 25 -5.16 12.20 3.29
C ASP A 25 -3.66 12.44 3.42
N ALA A 26 -2.98 11.66 4.28
CA ALA A 26 -1.52 11.70 4.40
C ALA A 26 -0.79 11.29 3.10
N LEU A 27 -1.36 10.34 2.33
CA LEU A 27 -0.82 9.95 1.02
C LEU A 27 -0.97 11.08 0.01
N ILE A 28 -2.14 11.71 -0.06
CA ILE A 28 -2.40 12.84 -0.96
C ILE A 28 -1.45 13.98 -0.65
N GLU A 29 -1.25 14.29 0.64
CA GLU A 29 -0.32 15.33 1.07
C GLU A 29 1.13 14.98 0.72
N SER A 30 1.57 13.73 0.96
CA SER A 30 2.90 13.26 0.56
C SER A 30 3.14 13.37 -0.96
N ALA A 31 2.14 13.02 -1.76
CA ALA A 31 2.20 13.13 -3.21
C ALA A 31 2.23 14.59 -3.67
N ARG A 32 1.40 15.46 -3.07
CA ARG A 32 1.38 16.90 -3.34
C ARG A 32 2.74 17.53 -3.05
N GLU A 33 3.29 17.30 -1.86
CA GLU A 33 4.60 17.83 -1.45
C GLU A 33 5.71 17.39 -2.41
N PHE A 34 5.66 16.14 -2.88
CA PHE A 34 6.60 15.65 -3.88
C PHE A 34 6.47 16.44 -5.19
N TYR A 35 5.26 16.51 -5.74
CA TYR A 35 5.03 17.18 -7.03
C TYR A 35 5.37 18.66 -6.99
N GLU A 36 4.91 19.39 -5.97
CA GLU A 36 5.21 20.83 -5.83
C GLU A 36 6.72 21.11 -5.72
N ARG A 37 7.49 20.17 -5.14
CA ARG A 37 8.95 20.26 -5.07
C ARG A 37 9.65 19.95 -6.39
N THR A 38 9.12 19.00 -7.17
CA THR A 38 9.77 18.54 -8.42
C THR A 38 9.31 19.29 -9.66
N ASP A 39 8.09 19.81 -9.65
CA ASP A 39 7.45 20.55 -10.73
C ASP A 39 6.56 21.67 -10.15
N PRO A 40 7.00 22.94 -10.20
CA PRO A 40 6.24 24.09 -9.72
C PRO A 40 4.91 24.34 -10.44
N HIS A 41 4.66 23.65 -11.56
CA HIS A 41 3.43 23.76 -12.35
C HIS A 41 2.53 22.52 -12.23
N ALA A 42 2.87 21.55 -11.38
CA ALA A 42 2.08 20.36 -11.21
C ALA A 42 0.66 20.68 -10.71
N GLU A 43 -0.35 20.18 -11.44
CA GLU A 43 -1.74 20.24 -11.01
C GLU A 43 -2.01 19.13 -9.99
N THR A 44 -1.98 19.46 -8.69
CA THR A 44 -2.11 18.48 -7.60
C THR A 44 -3.55 18.31 -7.08
N ASP A 45 -4.48 19.14 -7.55
CA ASP A 45 -5.88 19.12 -7.10
C ASP A 45 -6.63 17.83 -7.48
N SER A 46 -6.18 17.12 -8.52
CA SER A 46 -6.79 15.87 -8.97
C SER A 46 -6.27 14.63 -8.25
N LEU A 47 -5.21 14.72 -7.42
CA LEU A 47 -4.60 13.55 -6.75
C LEU A 47 -5.60 12.75 -5.93
N ALA A 48 -6.55 13.44 -5.29
CA ALA A 48 -7.60 12.82 -4.49
C ALA A 48 -8.54 11.90 -5.30
N SER A 49 -8.67 12.13 -6.61
CA SER A 49 -9.47 11.29 -7.52
C SER A 49 -8.76 10.02 -7.97
N ASN A 50 -7.43 9.96 -7.81
CA ASN A 50 -6.65 8.76 -8.12
C ASN A 50 -6.67 7.74 -6.97
N VAL A 51 -7.32 8.06 -5.84
CA VAL A 51 -7.33 7.21 -4.66
C VAL A 51 -8.75 6.81 -4.29
N THR A 52 -9.00 5.51 -4.25
CA THR A 52 -10.21 4.92 -3.68
C THR A 52 -9.89 4.07 -2.45
N PHE A 53 -10.92 3.80 -1.66
CA PHE A 53 -10.84 3.03 -0.44
C PHE A 53 -11.81 1.85 -0.51
N ASP A 54 -11.34 0.65 -0.22
CA ASP A 54 -12.16 -0.57 -0.24
C ASP A 54 -11.77 -1.49 0.93
N ASP A 55 -12.73 -1.79 1.81
CA ASP A 55 -12.60 -2.68 2.99
C ASP A 55 -11.31 -2.55 3.85
N GLY A 56 -10.73 -1.35 3.97
CA GLY A 56 -9.49 -1.15 4.74
C GLY A 56 -8.23 -1.08 3.90
N ASP A 57 -8.35 -1.24 2.59
CA ASP A 57 -7.29 -1.14 1.60
C ASP A 57 -7.39 0.18 0.82
N LEU A 58 -6.25 0.62 0.32
CA LEU A 58 -6.12 1.83 -0.49
C LEU A 58 -5.82 1.40 -1.93
N ILE A 59 -6.57 1.92 -2.89
CA ILE A 59 -6.34 1.64 -4.31
C ILE A 59 -5.89 2.92 -4.98
N TRP A 60 -4.74 2.86 -5.65
CA TRP A 60 -4.24 3.92 -6.53
C TRP A 60 -4.54 3.58 -7.99
N HIS A 61 -5.28 4.46 -8.64
CA HIS A 61 -5.61 4.38 -10.06
C HIS A 61 -4.50 5.04 -10.88
N VAL A 62 -3.71 4.23 -11.57
CA VAL A 62 -2.59 4.71 -12.42
C VAL A 62 -3.10 5.31 -13.74
N GLY A 63 -4.30 4.90 -14.17
CA GLY A 63 -4.85 5.19 -15.49
C GLY A 63 -4.68 4.02 -16.45
N GLY A 64 -5.36 4.07 -17.60
CA GLY A 64 -5.33 2.98 -18.59
C GLY A 64 -5.93 1.65 -18.10
N GLY A 65 -6.75 1.69 -17.05
CA GLY A 65 -7.35 0.50 -16.41
C GLY A 65 -6.41 -0.26 -15.47
N ARG A 66 -5.25 0.32 -15.12
CA ARG A 66 -4.30 -0.26 -14.18
C ARG A 66 -4.51 0.34 -12.78
N ASP A 67 -4.67 -0.57 -11.82
CA ASP A 67 -4.84 -0.25 -10.40
C ASP A 67 -3.78 -0.95 -9.55
N ILE A 68 -3.34 -0.28 -8.50
CA ILE A 68 -2.44 -0.83 -7.47
C ILE A 68 -3.19 -0.78 -6.13
N LEU A 69 -3.40 -1.95 -5.54
CA LEU A 69 -3.97 -2.09 -4.20
C LEU A 69 -2.86 -2.13 -3.17
N PHE A 70 -3.03 -1.37 -2.10
CA PHE A 70 -2.15 -1.31 -0.95
C PHE A 70 -2.87 -1.84 0.28
N THR A 71 -2.22 -2.72 1.01
CA THR A 71 -2.76 -3.32 2.23
C THR A 71 -1.68 -3.41 3.30
N VAL A 72 -2.01 -3.14 4.56
CA VAL A 72 -1.05 -3.30 5.66
C VAL A 72 -1.22 -4.69 6.27
N VAL A 73 -0.15 -5.47 6.30
CA VAL A 73 -0.16 -6.86 6.76
C VAL A 73 1.02 -7.18 7.66
N GLU A 74 0.85 -8.12 8.58
CA GLU A 74 1.95 -8.69 9.36
C GLU A 74 2.62 -9.86 8.63
N VAL A 75 3.95 -9.81 8.50
CA VAL A 75 4.81 -10.82 7.91
C VAL A 75 5.95 -11.12 8.86
N TYR A 76 5.99 -12.35 9.40
CA TYR A 76 7.03 -12.82 10.34
C TYR A 76 7.29 -11.89 11.53
N GLY A 77 6.24 -11.29 12.11
CA GLY A 77 6.36 -10.37 13.26
C GLY A 77 6.74 -8.94 12.92
N SER A 78 6.74 -8.56 11.63
CA SER A 78 6.94 -7.19 11.16
C SER A 78 5.76 -6.75 10.30
N HIS A 79 5.46 -5.46 10.30
CA HIS A 79 4.38 -4.91 9.47
C HIS A 79 4.93 -4.35 8.15
N VAL A 80 4.22 -4.65 7.07
CA VAL A 80 4.52 -4.12 5.74
C VAL A 80 3.27 -3.53 5.12
N VAL A 81 3.45 -2.47 4.34
CA VAL A 81 2.53 -2.14 3.25
C VAL A 81 2.88 -3.06 2.09
N ARG A 82 1.90 -3.84 1.65
CA ARG A 82 1.98 -4.69 0.48
C ARG A 82 1.30 -4.02 -0.70
N ALA A 83 2.02 -3.90 -1.81
CA ALA A 83 1.48 -3.48 -3.09
C ALA A 83 1.08 -4.70 -3.93
N MET A 84 -0.12 -4.64 -4.51
CA MET A 84 -0.66 -5.68 -5.39
C MET A 84 -1.19 -5.03 -6.67
N GLU A 85 -0.96 -5.68 -7.82
CA GLU A 85 -1.53 -5.23 -9.10
C GLU A 85 -2.71 -6.10 -9.51
N ASN A 86 -3.73 -5.48 -10.09
CA ASN A 86 -4.83 -6.24 -10.68
C ASN A 86 -4.39 -6.85 -12.01
N ARG A 87 -4.37 -8.18 -12.08
CA ARG A 87 -4.05 -8.95 -13.29
C ARG A 87 -5.26 -9.80 -13.68
N SER A 88 -5.21 -10.45 -14.84
CA SER A 88 -6.33 -11.26 -15.37
C SER A 88 -6.82 -12.37 -14.43
N GLN A 89 -6.00 -12.80 -13.46
CA GLN A 89 -6.33 -13.83 -12.47
C GLN A 89 -6.60 -13.26 -11.06
N GLY A 90 -6.66 -11.93 -10.92
CA GLY A 90 -6.86 -11.22 -9.65
C GLY A 90 -5.63 -10.43 -9.20
N TRP A 91 -5.62 -10.03 -7.93
CA TRP A 91 -4.56 -9.25 -7.31
C TRP A 91 -3.31 -10.08 -7.08
N VAL A 92 -2.17 -9.61 -7.57
CA VAL A 92 -0.87 -10.27 -7.43
C VAL A 92 0.10 -9.34 -6.69
N MET A 93 0.73 -9.86 -5.64
CA MET A 93 1.79 -9.13 -4.91
C MET A 93 2.92 -8.75 -5.86
N VAL A 94 3.33 -7.49 -5.82
CA VAL A 94 4.47 -6.99 -6.61
C VAL A 94 5.61 -6.45 -5.75
N SER A 95 5.31 -5.90 -4.57
CA SER A 95 6.32 -5.37 -3.66
C SER A 95 5.78 -5.24 -2.24
N ASP A 96 6.68 -5.25 -1.25
CA ASP A 96 6.40 -5.00 0.17
C ASP A 96 7.34 -3.91 0.68
N GLN A 97 6.86 -3.04 1.58
CA GLN A 97 7.69 -2.05 2.28
C GLN A 97 7.37 -2.04 3.77
N LEU A 98 8.40 -2.08 4.61
CA LEU A 98 8.25 -2.05 6.07
C LEU A 98 7.59 -0.75 6.54
N VAL A 99 6.70 -0.86 7.51
CA VAL A 99 5.98 0.27 8.10
C VAL A 99 5.75 0.09 9.60
N VAL A 100 5.35 1.19 10.25
CA VAL A 100 4.77 1.20 11.59
C VAL A 100 3.28 1.53 11.39
N PRO A 101 2.35 0.58 11.58
CA PRO A 101 0.95 0.76 11.18
C PRO A 101 0.24 1.93 11.86
N GLU A 102 0.66 2.30 13.07
CA GLU A 102 0.05 3.40 13.82
C GLU A 102 0.50 4.78 13.31
N ASP A 103 1.60 4.83 12.56
CA ASP A 103 2.13 6.07 11.98
C ASP A 103 1.63 6.23 10.54
N ARG A 104 0.49 6.93 10.43
CA ARG A 104 -0.15 7.24 9.14
C ARG A 104 0.79 7.93 8.14
N SER A 105 1.69 8.79 8.60
CA SER A 105 2.62 9.52 7.73
C SER A 105 3.70 8.59 7.20
N HIS A 106 4.20 7.68 8.05
CA HIS A 106 5.13 6.65 7.63
C HIS A 106 4.49 5.67 6.61
N VAL A 107 3.25 5.22 6.87
CA VAL A 107 2.50 4.37 5.93
C VAL A 107 2.26 5.09 4.60
N ALA A 108 1.80 6.33 4.63
CA ALA A 108 1.58 7.14 3.44
C ALA A 108 2.86 7.35 2.63
N HIS A 109 3.98 7.64 3.30
CA HIS A 109 5.27 7.80 2.65
C HIS A 109 5.72 6.49 1.97
N ALA A 110 5.56 5.35 2.64
CA ALA A 110 5.87 4.04 2.06
C ALA A 110 5.01 3.75 0.82
N ILE A 111 3.70 3.99 0.90
CA ILE A 111 2.80 3.85 -0.27
C ILE A 111 3.26 4.75 -1.41
N TRP A 112 3.63 6.00 -1.14
CA TRP A 112 4.11 6.92 -2.18
C TRP A 112 5.40 6.45 -2.84
N GLN A 113 6.36 5.94 -2.07
CA GLN A 113 7.58 5.35 -2.64
C GLN A 113 7.28 4.14 -3.53
N LEU A 114 6.34 3.28 -3.11
CA LEU A 114 5.88 2.16 -3.93
C LEU A 114 5.23 2.65 -5.23
N ILE A 115 4.34 3.64 -5.19
CA ILE A 115 3.74 4.24 -6.39
C ILE A 115 4.84 4.72 -7.35
N LEU A 116 5.76 5.57 -6.88
CA LEU A 116 6.86 6.08 -7.71
C LEU A 116 7.68 4.96 -8.37
N SER A 117 7.93 3.87 -7.65
CA SER A 117 8.70 2.73 -8.17
C SER A 117 7.93 1.84 -9.16
N LEU A 118 6.60 1.88 -9.12
CA LEU A 118 5.74 1.01 -9.91
C LEU A 118 5.15 1.72 -11.13
N THR A 119 5.14 3.06 -11.16
CA THR A 119 4.43 3.85 -12.18
C THR A 119 5.32 4.71 -13.06
N ASP A 120 6.51 4.20 -13.44
CA ASP A 120 7.43 4.83 -14.41
C ASP A 120 6.74 5.60 -15.56
#